data_AF-Q5YWF9-F1
#
_entry.id   AF-Q5YWF9-F1
#
_cell.length_a   1.000
_cell.length_b   1.000
_cell.length_c   1.000
_cell.angle_alpha   90.00
_cell.angle_beta   90.00
_cell.angle_gamma   90.00
#
_symmetry.space_group_name_H-M   'P 1'
#
loop_
_entity.id
_entity.type
_entity.pdbx_description
1 polymer ?
#
loop_
_entity_poly.entity_id
_entity_poly.type
_entity_poly.pdbx_seq_one_letter_code
_entity_poly.pdbx_strand_id
1 'polypeptide(L)'
;MTQPPPPPPPVGPPPGSGSGLAVAGFAVLGAFVYICANAVFGFMVFLLVSDRPGTTGEIILGVATAAGVLTVFVGGGLLIRTRNAVAKGLGLGLMIGWALVTICTVGLCTGVNPDLYAALTWPASNGVP
;
A
#
# COMPACT_ATOMS: atom_id res chain seq x y z
N MET A 1 41.53 -30.22 41.64
CA MET A 1 40.36 -29.42 42.04
C MET A 1 39.59 -29.09 40.77
N THR A 2 38.49 -29.79 40.50
CA THR A 2 37.65 -29.54 39.31
C THR A 2 36.76 -28.34 39.61
N GLN A 3 37.00 -27.22 38.92
CA GLN A 3 36.17 -26.03 39.06
C GLN A 3 34.72 -26.37 38.65
N PRO A 4 33.71 -26.00 39.45
CA PRO A 4 32.32 -26.21 39.05
C PRO A 4 32.00 -25.42 37.77
N PRO A 5 31.11 -25.95 36.91
CA PRO A 5 30.74 -25.29 35.67
C PRO A 5 30.13 -23.90 35.95
N PRO A 6 30.40 -22.90 35.08
CA PRO A 6 29.84 -21.58 35.24
C PRO A 6 28.29 -21.63 35.21
N PRO A 7 27.61 -20.82 36.03
CA PRO A 7 26.16 -20.77 36.04
C PRO A 7 25.63 -20.34 34.66
N PRO A 8 24.47 -20.89 34.22
CA PRO A 8 23.86 -20.50 32.97
C PRO A 8 23.52 -19.00 32.96
N PRO A 9 23.65 -18.31 31.82
CA PRO A 9 23.29 -16.91 31.72
C PRO A 9 21.81 -16.72 32.07
N PRO A 10 21.44 -15.64 32.78
CA PRO A 10 20.06 -15.31 33.05
C PRO A 10 19.26 -15.28 31.74
N VAL A 11 18.21 -16.10 31.67
CA VAL A 11 17.25 -16.03 30.56
C VAL A 11 16.61 -14.65 30.63
N GLY A 12 16.96 -13.78 29.69
CA GLY A 12 16.39 -12.43 29.61
C GLY A 12 14.87 -12.52 29.52
N PRO A 13 14.13 -11.51 30.04
CA PRO A 13 12.68 -11.51 29.96
C PRO A 13 12.24 -11.66 28.50
N PRO A 14 11.17 -12.43 28.22
CA PRO A 14 10.66 -12.58 26.86
C PRO A 14 10.37 -11.19 26.26
N PRO A 15 10.65 -10.97 24.96
CA PRO A 15 10.33 -9.71 24.29
C PRO A 15 8.87 -9.36 24.55
N GLY A 16 8.63 -8.19 25.16
CA GLY A 16 7.32 -7.79 25.64
C GLY A 16 6.24 -7.90 24.56
N SER A 17 5.14 -8.57 24.93
CA SER A 17 3.93 -8.81 24.14
C SER A 17 3.23 -7.54 23.61
N GLY A 18 3.68 -6.34 24.01
CA GLY A 18 3.13 -5.05 23.56
C GLY A 18 3.75 -4.48 22.27
N SER A 19 4.90 -5.00 21.81
CA SER A 19 5.60 -4.43 20.65
C SER A 19 4.93 -4.74 19.31
N GLY A 20 4.39 -5.95 19.13
CA GLY A 20 3.72 -6.37 17.90
C GLY A 20 2.39 -5.64 17.62
N LEU A 21 1.57 -5.45 18.67
CA LEU A 21 0.30 -4.73 18.55
C LEU A 21 0.52 -3.25 18.20
N ALA A 22 1.54 -2.62 18.79
CA ALA A 22 1.92 -1.25 18.44
C ALA A 22 2.36 -1.14 16.97
N VAL A 23 3.19 -2.07 16.48
CA VAL A 23 3.61 -2.13 15.06
C VAL A 23 2.41 -2.29 14.14
N ALA A 24 1.46 -3.16 14.48
CA ALA A 24 0.24 -3.37 13.70
C ALA A 24 -0.63 -2.10 13.66
N GLY A 25 -0.80 -1.40 14.80
CA GLY A 25 -1.52 -0.13 14.86
C GLY A 25 -0.89 0.94 13.96
N PHE A 26 0.43 1.10 14.02
CA PHE A 26 1.15 2.03 13.14
C PHE A 26 1.15 1.60 11.67
N ALA A 27 1.05 0.30 11.38
CA ALA A 27 0.89 -0.19 10.02
C ALA A 27 -0.48 0.14 9.44
N VAL A 28 -1.56 -0.02 10.20
CA VAL A 28 -2.91 0.39 9.76
C VAL A 28 -2.96 1.90 9.55
N LEU A 29 -2.40 2.69 10.47
CA LEU A 29 -2.30 4.14 10.33
C LEU A 29 -1.49 4.52 9.08
N GLY A 30 -0.33 3.88 8.87
CA GLY A 30 0.51 4.10 7.70
C GLY A 30 -0.20 3.76 6.39
N ALA A 31 -0.98 2.68 6.36
CA ALA A 31 -1.77 2.30 5.19
C ALA A 31 -2.88 3.32 4.89
N PHE A 32 -3.60 3.78 5.92
CA PHE A 32 -4.62 4.81 5.76
C PHE A 32 -4.03 6.13 5.27
N VAL A 33 -2.92 6.57 5.87
CA VAL A 33 -2.18 7.77 5.45
C VAL A 33 -1.71 7.64 4.00
N TYR A 34 -1.19 6.48 3.61
CA TYR A 34 -0.80 6.22 2.23
C TYR A 34 -1.98 6.33 1.26
N ILE A 35 -3.13 5.75 1.60
CA ILE A 35 -4.34 5.83 0.75
C ILE A 35 -4.76 7.30 0.55
N CYS A 36 -4.85 8.08 1.62
CA CYS A 36 -5.18 9.51 1.53
C CYS A 36 -4.14 10.29 0.72
N ALA A 37 -2.85 10.09 0.99
CA ALA A 37 -1.78 10.76 0.27
C ALA A 37 -1.76 10.38 -1.22
N ASN A 38 -1.98 9.11 -1.54
CA ASN A 38 -2.06 8.63 -2.92
C ASN A 38 -3.26 9.21 -3.66
N ALA A 39 -4.41 9.34 -3.00
CA ALA A 39 -5.59 9.99 -3.59
C ALA A 39 -5.33 11.45 -3.94
N VAL A 40 -4.71 12.22 -3.02
CA VAL A 40 -4.35 13.62 -3.26
C VAL A 40 -3.30 13.74 -4.37
N PHE A 41 -2.24 12.93 -4.30
CA PHE A 41 -1.17 12.94 -5.31
C PHE A 41 -1.69 12.55 -6.70
N GLY A 42 -2.48 11.47 -6.79
CA GLY A 42 -3.10 11.02 -8.02
C GLY A 42 -4.03 12.08 -8.61
N PHE A 43 -4.82 12.76 -7.77
CA PHE A 43 -5.69 13.85 -8.21
C PHE A 43 -4.88 15.05 -8.73
N MET A 44 -3.78 15.43 -8.06
CA MET A 44 -2.90 16.50 -8.54
C MET A 44 -2.25 16.16 -9.89
N VAL A 45 -1.78 14.92 -10.07
CA VAL A 45 -1.24 14.43 -11.34
C VAL A 45 -2.32 14.43 -12.42
N PHE A 46 -3.54 14.03 -12.08
CA PHE A 46 -4.68 14.04 -13.00
C PHE A 46 -4.99 15.46 -13.50
N LEU A 47 -5.06 16.45 -12.60
CA LEU A 47 -5.23 17.86 -12.98
C LEU A 47 -4.09 18.34 -13.88
N LEU A 48 -2.85 17.95 -13.57
CA LEU A 48 -1.68 18.32 -14.38
C LEU A 48 -1.72 17.72 -15.79
N VAL A 49 -2.22 16.49 -15.94
CA VAL A 49 -2.33 15.82 -17.24
C VAL A 49 -3.55 16.29 -18.03
N SER A 50 -4.61 16.75 -17.37
CA SER A 50 -5.86 17.17 -18.01
C SER A 50 -5.65 18.26 -19.08
N ASP A 51 -4.69 19.15 -18.88
CA ASP A 51 -4.34 20.22 -19.84
C ASP A 51 -3.24 19.83 -20.85
N ARG A 52 -2.74 18.58 -20.83
CA ARG A 52 -1.60 18.12 -21.62
C ARG A 52 -1.91 16.83 -22.39
N PRO A 53 -2.71 16.90 -23.46
CA PRO A 53 -3.04 15.72 -24.26
C PRO A 53 -1.82 15.19 -25.03
N GLY A 54 -1.77 13.87 -25.23
CA GLY A 54 -0.73 13.18 -26.00
C GLY A 54 0.48 12.73 -25.16
N THR A 55 1.61 12.53 -25.83
CA THR A 55 2.82 11.88 -25.28
C THR A 55 3.35 12.54 -24.00
N THR A 56 3.18 13.85 -23.85
CA THR A 56 3.59 14.58 -22.64
C THR A 56 2.79 14.15 -21.41
N GLY A 57 1.47 13.95 -21.54
CA GLY A 57 0.63 13.46 -20.45
C GLY A 57 1.01 12.04 -20.03
N GLU A 58 1.27 11.17 -21.01
CA GLU A 58 1.69 9.78 -20.78
C GLU A 58 3.04 9.72 -20.03
N ILE A 59 4.01 10.56 -20.41
CA ILE A 59 5.31 10.65 -19.74
C ILE A 59 5.13 11.11 -18.29
N ILE A 60 4.30 12.14 -18.04
CA ILE A 60 4.05 12.66 -16.69
C ILE A 60 3.43 11.56 -15.80
N LEU A 61 2.44 10.82 -16.32
CA LEU A 61 1.84 9.67 -15.64
C LEU A 61 2.88 8.58 -15.32
N GLY A 62 3.72 8.23 -16.30
CA GLY A 62 4.77 7.23 -16.12
C GLY A 62 5.82 7.64 -15.07
N VAL A 63 6.27 8.90 -15.10
CA VAL A 63 7.23 9.41 -14.12
C VAL A 63 6.61 9.52 -12.73
N ALA A 64 5.37 10.00 -12.62
CA ALA A 64 4.67 10.14 -11.34
C ALA A 64 4.45 8.77 -10.67
N THR A 65 4.04 7.77 -11.44
CA THR A 65 3.87 6.39 -10.94
C THR A 65 5.21 5.78 -10.53
N ALA A 66 6.27 5.91 -11.35
CA ALA A 66 7.60 5.42 -11.01
C ALA A 66 8.16 6.08 -9.73
N ALA A 67 8.01 7.40 -9.59
CA ALA A 67 8.42 8.13 -8.40
C ALA A 67 7.63 7.70 -7.15
N GLY A 68 6.32 7.48 -7.29
CA GLY A 68 5.47 6.96 -6.22
C GLY A 68 5.88 5.58 -5.73
N VAL A 69 6.14 4.64 -6.66
CA VAL A 69 6.64 3.29 -6.34
C VAL A 69 7.99 3.35 -5.63
N LEU A 70 8.94 4.14 -6.16
CA LEU A 70 10.24 4.30 -5.52
C LEU A 70 10.13 4.89 -4.12
N THR A 71 9.28 5.89 -3.92
CA THR A 71 9.09 6.52 -2.60
C THR A 71 8.55 5.53 -1.59
N VAL A 72 7.62 4.68 -2.00
CA VAL A 72 7.07 3.63 -1.13
C VAL A 72 8.14 2.59 -0.83
N PHE A 73 8.74 1.94 -1.83
CA PHE A 73 9.69 0.84 -1.62
C PHE A 73 10.99 1.28 -0.94
N VAL A 74 11.56 2.41 -1.35
CA VAL A 74 12.78 2.94 -0.74
C VAL A 74 12.47 3.54 0.63
N GLY A 75 11.40 4.32 0.76
CA GLY A 75 11.00 4.94 2.03
C GLY A 75 10.57 3.93 3.09
N GLY A 76 9.72 2.97 2.72
CA GLY A 76 9.25 1.90 3.60
C GLY A 76 10.35 0.89 3.93
N GLY A 77 11.20 0.52 2.97
CA GLY A 77 12.35 -0.36 3.19
C GLY A 77 13.40 0.25 4.13
N LEU A 78 13.66 1.54 4.01
CA LEU A 78 14.57 2.26 4.91
C LEU A 78 14.00 2.37 6.33
N LEU A 79 12.69 2.62 6.46
CA LEU A 79 12.00 2.67 7.75
C LEU A 79 12.02 1.32 8.49
N ILE A 80 11.85 0.20 7.78
CA ILE A 80 11.88 -1.15 8.37
C ILE A 80 13.27 -1.50 8.92
N ARG A 81 14.34 -0.94 8.34
CA ARG A 81 15.73 -1.18 8.78
C ARG A 81 16.07 -0.50 10.12
N THR A 82 15.22 0.40 10.60
CA THR A 82 15.41 1.04 11.91
C THR A 82 15.00 0.12 13.06
N ARG A 83 15.57 0.32 14.26
CA ARG A 83 15.23 -0.45 15.46
C ARG A 83 13.94 0.01 16.16
N ASN A 84 13.25 1.02 15.62
CA ASN A 84 12.05 1.58 16.24
C ASN A 84 10.78 0.86 15.76
N ALA A 85 9.96 0.38 16.70
CA ALA A 85 8.68 -0.27 16.41
C ALA A 85 7.72 0.62 15.60
N VAL A 86 7.74 1.94 15.84
CA VAL A 86 6.91 2.91 15.12
C VAL A 86 7.31 3.00 13.65
N ALA A 87 8.61 3.11 13.39
CA ALA A 87 9.16 3.21 12.04
C ALA A 87 8.96 1.90 11.27
N LYS A 88 9.09 0.74 11.94
CA LYS A 88 8.72 -0.55 11.34
C LYS A 88 7.25 -0.61 10.95
N GLY A 89 6.35 -0.16 11.84
CA GLY A 89 4.91 -0.11 11.57
C GLY A 89 4.57 0.80 10.39
N LEU A 90 5.09 2.03 10.38
CA LEU A 90 4.88 2.97 9.27
C LEU A 90 5.44 2.47 7.94
N GLY A 91 6.63 1.86 7.94
CA GLY A 91 7.22 1.28 6.72
C GLY A 91 6.40 0.11 6.18
N LEU A 92 5.91 -0.76 7.08
CA LEU A 92 5.01 -1.87 6.71
C LEU A 92 3.66 -1.34 6.20
N GLY A 93 3.12 -0.30 6.85
CA GLY A 93 1.88 0.36 6.47
C GLY A 93 1.95 1.02 5.08
N LEU A 94 3.08 1.64 4.74
CA LEU A 94 3.34 2.18 3.40
C LEU A 94 3.32 1.07 2.32
N MET A 95 3.96 -0.07 2.59
CA MET A 95 3.94 -1.23 1.68
C MET A 95 2.52 -1.77 1.48
N ILE A 96 1.80 -1.97 2.58
CA ILE A 96 0.43 -2.50 2.58
C ILE A 96 -0.52 -1.53 1.88
N GLY A 97 -0.42 -0.24 2.17
CA GLY A 97 -1.21 0.80 1.52
C GLY A 97 -1.04 0.79 0.00
N TRP A 98 0.20 0.67 -0.49
CA TRP A 98 0.48 0.59 -1.93
C TRP A 98 -0.12 -0.67 -2.59
N ALA A 99 -0.01 -1.82 -1.92
CA ALA A 99 -0.64 -3.04 -2.39
C ALA A 99 -2.18 -2.92 -2.47
N LEU A 100 -2.82 -2.37 -1.43
CA LEU A 100 -4.27 -2.16 -1.38
C LEU A 100 -4.74 -1.23 -2.50
N VAL A 101 -4.07 -0.09 -2.70
CA VAL A 101 -4.39 0.85 -3.79
C VAL A 101 -4.24 0.18 -5.16
N THR A 102 -3.19 -0.61 -5.37
CA THR A 102 -2.95 -1.30 -6.65
C THR A 102 -4.04 -2.32 -6.93
N ILE A 103 -4.42 -3.12 -5.93
CA ILE A 103 -5.51 -4.11 -6.05
C ILE A 103 -6.83 -3.42 -6.37
N CYS A 104 -7.18 -2.33 -5.65
CA CYS A 104 -8.39 -1.57 -5.94
C CYS A 104 -8.38 -0.98 -7.37
N THR A 105 -7.24 -0.47 -7.83
CA THR A 105 -7.09 0.10 -9.17
C THR A 105 -7.33 -0.97 -10.24
N VAL A 106 -6.64 -2.12 -10.16
CA VAL A 106 -6.83 -3.22 -11.12
C VAL A 106 -8.25 -3.80 -11.05
N GLY A 107 -8.82 -3.88 -9.84
CA GLY A 107 -10.20 -4.31 -9.61
C GLY A 107 -11.22 -3.39 -10.29
N LEU A 108 -11.01 -2.07 -10.27
CA LEU A 108 -11.81 -1.13 -11.06
C LEU A 108 -11.58 -1.30 -12.56
N CYS A 109 -10.32 -1.49 -12.99
CA CYS A 109 -9.99 -1.72 -14.40
C CYS A 109 -10.55 -3.04 -14.97
N THR A 110 -10.77 -4.05 -14.12
CA THR A 110 -11.29 -5.38 -14.52
C THR A 110 -12.79 -5.53 -14.24
N GLY A 111 -13.29 -4.85 -13.21
CA GLY A 111 -14.69 -4.91 -12.76
C GLY A 111 -15.63 -3.97 -13.51
N VAL A 112 -15.12 -2.87 -14.08
CA VAL A 112 -15.91 -2.01 -14.99
C VAL A 112 -15.98 -2.70 -16.35
N ASN A 113 -16.83 -3.73 -16.45
CA ASN A 113 -17.12 -4.39 -17.71
C ASN A 113 -18.45 -3.84 -18.29
N PRO A 114 -18.41 -2.96 -19.31
CA PRO A 114 -19.61 -2.33 -19.85
C PRO A 114 -20.60 -3.36 -20.42
N ASP A 115 -20.11 -4.50 -20.94
CA ASP A 115 -20.96 -5.55 -21.50
C ASP A 115 -21.83 -6.27 -20.45
N LEU A 116 -21.33 -6.41 -19.21
CA LEU A 116 -22.11 -7.03 -18.13
C LEU A 116 -23.22 -6.12 -17.60
N TYR A 117 -23.00 -4.80 -17.61
CA TYR A 117 -24.04 -3.84 -17.22
C TYR A 117 -25.08 -3.64 -18.33
N ALA A 118 -24.67 -3.72 -19.60
CA ALA A 118 -25.58 -3.71 -20.74
C ALA A 118 -26.51 -4.94 -20.76
N ALA A 119 -25.97 -6.13 -20.48
CA ALA A 119 -26.75 -7.37 -20.41
C ALA A 119 -27.79 -7.38 -19.28
N LEU A 120 -27.54 -6.68 -18.16
CA LEU A 120 -28.53 -6.52 -17.08
C LEU A 120 -29.74 -5.64 -17.48
N THR A 121 -29.58 -4.80 -18.52
CA THR A 121 -30.67 -4.02 -19.13
C THR A 121 -31.38 -4.76 -20.27
N TRP A 122 -30.88 -5.93 -20.69
CA TRP A 122 -31.43 -6.77 -21.78
C TRP A 122 -32.66 -7.65 -21.46
N PRO A 123 -33.24 -7.75 -20.24
CA PRO A 123 -34.53 -8.44 -20.10
C PRO A 123 -35.69 -7.72 -20.82
N ALA A 124 -35.54 -6.46 -21.23
CA ALA A 124 -36.65 -5.66 -21.77
C ALA A 124 -36.88 -5.76 -23.29
N SER A 125 -36.04 -6.46 -24.06
CA SER A 125 -36.13 -6.49 -25.53
C SER A 125 -36.43 -7.86 -26.15
N ASN A 126 -36.52 -8.95 -25.37
CA ASN A 126 -36.90 -10.27 -25.90
C ASN A 126 -38.40 -10.57 -25.80
N GLY A 127 -39.23 -9.52 -25.84
CA GLY A 127 -40.63 -9.63 -26.21
C GLY A 127 -40.76 -9.55 -27.74
N VAL A 128 -40.67 -10.72 -28.39
CA VAL A 128 -41.27 -11.19 -29.66
C VAL A 128 -42.07 -10.14 -30.47
N PRO A 129 -42.02 -10.09 -31.83
CA PRO A 129 -41.50 -11.09 -32.78
C PRO A 129 -40.24 -10.72 -33.58
#